data_AF-A0A163GP11-F1
#
_entry.id   AF-A0A163GP11-F1
#
_cell.length_a   1.000
_cell.length_b   1.000
_cell.length_c   1.000
_cell.angle_alpha   90.00
_cell.angle_beta   90.00
_cell.angle_gamma   90.00
#
_symmetry.space_group_name_H-M   'P 1'
#
loop_
_entity.id
_entity.type
_entity.pdbx_description
1 polymer ?
#
loop_
_entity_poly.entity_id
_entity_poly.type
_entity_poly.pdbx_seq_one_letter_code
_entity_poly.pdbx_strand_id
1 'polypeptide(L)'
;MKKALVASIAVISMLSTTTTGIGPAIAASTSPIADVQDMIKNGLESANKVVGDVTDSVKTVVDSFKDIVGHWAESSIVAAIKQGIVSGYPDGLFHPENKVTRAEFIKMTVVAMDLPVNNNGQSDKWFVPYIDSAKSTGLYKEGDFSSGDMTKPMTRLDMVHIAVRAIGETAKDDNEFMLIAVKNGLISGTGNGKLDPDGTTTRAQAVTVIQRIQKVKSGITLPVDEKAVANAESAMNAKKDAWGRTIRTTNLPKNAKDYVYILEQYPNEMYEMAYPKIVDTKPSKLAQTDNYIKHVPTMEAWKKNTEDYYNSLLNVNYKTINDKWAEDLFSHFNQSNVFVLKDMKNYVAWVKKNKIVTEGELTAEPTMVFSSDRLGLYYIRTKFSFKITSYDQYKDIFFDEFFKSRTNFQKGVWYEGYADIPLSTNVGGSHLRQIDGQASLFRLTNIIRKMN
;
A
#
# COMPACT_ATOMS: atom_id res chain seq x y z
N MET A 1 2.59 21.66 -29.86
CA MET A 1 1.79 22.46 -30.83
C MET A 1 2.53 23.64 -31.45
N LYS A 2 3.34 24.46 -30.73
CA LYS A 2 4.03 25.62 -31.35
C LYS A 2 5.06 25.28 -32.47
N LYS A 3 5.71 24.11 -32.43
CA LYS A 3 6.69 23.71 -33.47
C LYS A 3 6.07 23.25 -34.79
N ALA A 4 4.82 22.78 -34.79
CA ALA A 4 4.14 22.33 -36.01
C ALA A 4 3.61 23.51 -36.86
N LEU A 5 3.27 24.63 -36.22
CA LEU A 5 2.70 25.80 -36.91
C LEU A 5 3.73 26.60 -37.73
N VAL A 6 5.01 26.59 -37.32
CA VAL A 6 6.08 27.32 -38.00
C VAL A 6 6.49 26.65 -39.32
N ALA A 7 6.32 25.33 -39.43
CA ALA A 7 6.62 24.58 -40.66
C ALA A 7 5.61 24.84 -41.79
N SER A 8 4.35 25.14 -41.46
CA SER A 8 3.29 25.42 -42.44
C SER A 8 3.37 26.81 -43.07
N ILE A 9 3.99 27.78 -42.40
CA ILE A 9 4.11 29.16 -42.88
C ILE A 9 5.18 29.28 -43.99
N ALA A 10 6.22 28.42 -43.99
CA ALA A 10 7.30 28.45 -44.97
C ALA A 10 6.89 27.96 -46.37
N VAL A 11 5.86 27.11 -46.47
CA VAL A 11 5.39 26.53 -47.75
C VAL A 11 4.57 27.55 -48.57
N ILE A 12 3.95 28.53 -47.90
CA ILE A 12 3.00 29.47 -48.53
C ILE A 12 3.72 30.59 -49.29
N SER A 13 4.97 30.93 -48.94
CA SER A 13 5.74 31.97 -49.63
C SER A 13 6.33 31.54 -50.99
N MET A 14 6.27 30.25 -51.35
CA MET A 14 6.89 29.72 -52.59
C MET A 14 5.94 29.69 -53.81
N LEU A 15 4.66 30.02 -53.66
CA LEU A 15 3.64 29.82 -54.71
C LEU A 15 3.24 31.08 -55.51
N SER A 16 3.85 32.24 -55.28
CA SER A 16 3.41 33.51 -55.89
C SER A 16 4.24 34.04 -57.07
N THR A 17 5.10 33.23 -57.70
CA THR A 17 5.88 33.70 -58.87
C THR A 17 5.83 32.71 -60.02
N THR A 18 4.84 32.84 -60.90
CA THR A 18 4.95 32.66 -62.36
C THR A 18 3.56 32.77 -62.97
N THR A 19 3.31 33.82 -63.77
CA THR A 19 2.49 33.76 -64.99
C THR A 19 2.42 35.15 -65.63
N THR A 20 3.19 35.35 -66.70
CA THR A 20 3.02 36.44 -67.67
C THR A 20 2.87 35.83 -69.06
N GLY A 21 1.76 36.12 -69.75
CA GLY A 21 1.68 36.06 -71.21
C GLY A 21 0.39 35.53 -71.85
N ILE A 22 -0.39 36.47 -72.42
CA ILE A 22 -1.21 36.40 -73.67
C ILE A 22 -2.42 35.44 -73.65
N GLY A 23 -3.68 35.73 -74.03
CA GLY A 23 -4.44 36.81 -74.69
C GLY A 23 -5.93 36.36 -74.76
N PRO A 24 -6.88 37.15 -75.31
CA PRO A 24 -8.23 37.26 -74.75
C PRO A 24 -9.33 36.50 -75.52
N ALA A 25 -10.29 35.88 -74.80
CA ALA A 25 -11.73 36.02 -75.04
C ALA A 25 -12.57 35.20 -74.05
N ILE A 26 -13.77 35.74 -73.77
CA ILE A 26 -14.93 35.19 -73.06
C ILE A 26 -15.06 35.64 -71.60
N ALA A 27 -16.01 36.55 -71.42
CA ALA A 27 -16.50 37.09 -70.17
C ALA A 27 -17.40 36.09 -69.40
N ALA A 28 -17.54 36.35 -68.11
CA ALA A 28 -18.45 35.76 -67.13
C ALA A 28 -18.05 34.41 -66.51
N SER A 29 -17.14 34.46 -65.53
CA SER A 29 -17.34 33.75 -64.26
C SER A 29 -16.59 34.51 -63.16
N THR A 30 -17.24 34.77 -62.04
CA THR A 30 -16.62 35.33 -60.83
C THR A 30 -15.47 34.42 -60.42
N SER A 31 -14.25 34.97 -60.34
CA SER A 31 -13.02 34.18 -60.21
C SER A 31 -13.02 33.33 -58.92
N PRO A 32 -12.82 32.01 -59.01
CA PRO A 32 -12.72 31.09 -57.85
C PRO A 32 -11.62 31.43 -56.84
N ILE A 33 -10.71 32.34 -57.21
CA ILE A 33 -9.53 32.70 -56.40
C ILE A 33 -9.89 33.67 -55.27
N ALA A 34 -10.85 34.58 -55.47
CA ALA A 34 -11.28 35.51 -54.42
C ALA A 34 -12.06 34.77 -53.31
N ASP A 35 -12.94 33.84 -53.70
CA ASP A 35 -13.71 33.02 -52.76
C ASP A 35 -12.80 32.09 -51.95
N VAL A 36 -11.74 31.55 -52.55
CA VAL A 36 -10.76 30.72 -51.83
C VAL A 36 -9.93 31.54 -50.84
N GLN A 37 -9.57 32.78 -51.15
CA GLN A 37 -8.85 33.64 -50.21
C GLN A 37 -9.72 34.07 -49.01
N ASP A 38 -10.99 34.39 -49.25
CA ASP A 38 -11.94 34.69 -48.17
C ASP A 38 -12.25 33.46 -47.32
N MET A 39 -12.36 32.26 -47.91
CA MET A 39 -12.51 31.01 -47.15
C MET A 39 -11.29 30.70 -46.27
N ILE A 40 -10.07 30.93 -46.77
CA ILE A 40 -8.84 30.74 -45.99
C ILE A 40 -8.73 31.77 -44.87
N LYS A 41 -9.06 33.04 -45.14
CA LYS A 41 -9.06 34.11 -44.13
C LYS A 41 -10.10 33.85 -43.05
N ASN A 42 -11.32 33.50 -43.42
CA ASN A 42 -12.39 33.14 -42.49
C ASN A 42 -12.06 31.87 -41.69
N GLY A 43 -11.37 30.91 -42.30
CA GLY A 43 -10.86 29.72 -41.62
C GLY A 43 -9.76 30.03 -40.60
N LEU A 44 -8.81 30.92 -40.94
CA LEU A 44 -7.77 31.38 -40.01
C LEU A 44 -8.34 32.23 -38.87
N GLU A 45 -9.29 33.12 -39.16
CA GLU A 45 -9.96 33.95 -38.15
C GLU A 45 -10.82 33.09 -37.20
N SER A 46 -11.52 32.09 -37.73
CA SER A 46 -12.26 31.12 -36.92
C SER A 46 -11.34 30.27 -36.06
N ALA A 47 -10.20 29.81 -36.60
CA ALA A 47 -9.20 29.07 -35.83
C ALA A 47 -8.56 29.94 -34.73
N ASN A 48 -8.21 31.19 -35.02
CA ASN A 48 -7.68 32.13 -34.02
C ASN A 48 -8.71 32.51 -32.97
N LYS A 49 -10.00 32.62 -33.32
CA LYS A 49 -11.09 32.86 -32.37
C LYS A 49 -11.30 31.66 -31.45
N VAL A 50 -11.28 30.44 -31.98
CA VAL A 50 -11.35 29.20 -31.17
C VAL A 50 -10.14 29.08 -30.25
N VAL A 51 -8.94 29.41 -30.73
CA VAL A 51 -7.73 29.45 -29.88
C VAL A 51 -7.81 30.57 -28.82
N GLY A 52 -8.41 31.72 -29.15
CA GLY A 52 -8.69 32.83 -28.24
C GLY A 52 -9.68 32.45 -27.13
N ASP A 53 -10.83 31.88 -27.49
CA ASP A 53 -11.85 31.42 -26.54
C ASP A 53 -11.34 30.28 -25.64
N VAL A 54 -10.52 29.38 -26.16
CA VAL A 54 -9.87 28.32 -25.35
C VAL A 54 -8.80 28.91 -24.42
N THR A 55 -8.06 29.94 -24.85
CA THR A 55 -7.03 30.56 -24.01
C THR A 55 -7.62 31.47 -22.92
N ASP A 56 -8.70 32.19 -23.21
CA ASP A 56 -9.43 33.01 -22.23
C ASP A 56 -10.27 32.16 -21.25
N SER A 57 -10.85 31.05 -21.70
CA SER A 57 -11.53 30.09 -20.80
C SER A 57 -10.55 29.37 -19.87
N VAL A 58 -9.37 28.95 -20.35
CA VAL A 58 -8.31 28.39 -19.48
C VAL A 58 -7.80 29.43 -18.48
N LYS A 59 -7.65 30.69 -18.89
CA LYS A 59 -7.28 31.79 -17.98
C LYS A 59 -8.34 32.04 -16.91
N THR A 60 -9.62 32.01 -17.27
CA THR A 60 -10.74 32.24 -16.33
C THR A 60 -10.95 31.07 -15.36
N VAL A 61 -10.71 29.82 -15.78
CA VAL A 61 -10.79 28.62 -14.92
C VAL A 61 -9.67 28.60 -13.88
N VAL A 62 -8.45 29.02 -14.26
CA VAL A 62 -7.29 29.10 -13.35
C VAL A 62 -7.52 30.09 -12.20
N ASP A 63 -8.16 31.23 -12.46
CA ASP A 63 -8.45 32.26 -11.45
C ASP A 63 -9.70 31.94 -10.59
N SER A 64 -10.38 30.81 -10.83
CA SER A 64 -11.68 30.50 -10.22
C SER A 64 -11.64 29.58 -8.99
N PHE A 65 -10.56 28.81 -8.79
CA PHE A 65 -10.45 27.85 -7.69
C PHE A 65 -10.09 28.55 -6.38
N LYS A 66 -11.09 28.83 -5.54
CA LYS A 66 -10.89 29.54 -4.26
C LYS A 66 -10.09 28.73 -3.23
N ASP A 67 -10.08 27.40 -3.35
CA ASP A 67 -9.45 26.47 -2.40
C ASP A 67 -7.95 26.26 -2.65
N ILE A 68 -7.38 26.86 -3.70
CA ILE A 68 -5.93 26.83 -3.96
C ILE A 68 -5.24 28.17 -3.67
N VAL A 69 -5.98 29.24 -3.41
CA VAL A 69 -5.40 30.57 -3.16
C VAL A 69 -4.58 30.56 -1.87
N GLY A 70 -3.29 30.89 -1.98
CA GLY A 70 -2.34 30.84 -0.86
C GLY A 70 -1.88 29.42 -0.49
N HIS A 71 -2.32 28.41 -1.26
CA HIS A 71 -1.90 27.02 -1.05
C HIS A 71 -0.46 26.82 -1.56
N TRP A 72 0.35 26.04 -0.86
CA TRP A 72 1.76 25.81 -1.22
C TRP A 72 1.94 25.23 -2.64
N ALA A 73 0.93 24.50 -3.14
CA ALA A 73 0.92 23.89 -4.47
C ALA A 73 0.20 24.74 -5.54
N GLU A 74 -0.25 25.96 -5.23
CA GLU A 74 -1.07 26.79 -6.13
C GLU A 74 -0.44 26.94 -7.50
N SER A 75 0.81 27.42 -7.56
CA SER A 75 1.55 27.60 -8.81
C SER A 75 1.67 26.30 -9.62
N SER A 76 1.87 25.17 -8.92
CA SER A 76 1.96 23.86 -9.53
C SER A 76 0.64 23.41 -10.15
N ILE A 77 -0.46 23.59 -9.42
CA ILE A 77 -1.81 23.27 -9.86
C ILE A 77 -2.19 24.10 -11.08
N VAL A 78 -1.98 25.42 -11.01
CA VAL A 78 -2.26 26.34 -12.12
C VAL A 78 -1.52 25.94 -13.40
N ALA A 79 -0.22 25.61 -13.29
CA ALA A 79 0.56 25.19 -14.44
C ALA A 79 0.07 23.85 -15.03
N ALA A 80 -0.35 22.91 -14.18
CA ALA A 80 -0.87 21.62 -14.64
C ALA A 80 -2.25 21.74 -15.31
N ILE A 81 -3.10 22.66 -14.85
CA ILE A 81 -4.38 23.01 -15.49
C ILE A 81 -4.13 23.61 -16.88
N LYS A 82 -3.21 24.57 -16.99
CA LYS A 82 -2.84 25.19 -18.28
C LYS A 82 -2.30 24.19 -19.31
N GLN A 83 -1.73 23.08 -18.84
CA GLN A 83 -1.26 21.98 -19.68
C GLN A 83 -2.33 20.92 -19.97
N GLY A 84 -3.53 21.03 -19.39
CA GLY A 84 -4.60 20.04 -19.56
C GLY A 84 -4.38 18.73 -18.79
N ILE A 85 -3.38 18.67 -17.91
CA ILE A 85 -3.03 17.46 -17.15
C ILE A 85 -4.12 17.15 -16.12
N VAL A 86 -4.56 18.17 -15.41
CA VAL A 86 -5.60 18.10 -14.38
C VAL A 86 -6.72 19.10 -14.65
N SER A 87 -7.89 18.81 -14.08
CA SER A 87 -9.04 19.71 -14.02
C SER A 87 -9.55 19.77 -12.59
N GLY A 88 -10.27 20.85 -12.27
CA GLY A 88 -11.10 20.91 -11.08
C GLY A 88 -12.33 20.02 -11.19
N TYR A 89 -13.16 20.07 -10.16
CA TYR A 89 -14.40 19.33 -10.06
C TYR A 89 -15.62 20.18 -10.48
N PRO A 90 -16.78 19.56 -10.77
CA PRO A 90 -17.99 20.29 -11.17
C PRO A 90 -18.50 21.30 -10.14
N ASP A 91 -18.08 21.17 -8.88
CA ASP A 91 -18.39 22.11 -7.79
C ASP A 91 -17.55 23.40 -7.84
N GLY A 92 -16.64 23.52 -8.81
CA GLY A 92 -15.78 24.69 -8.98
C GLY A 92 -14.57 24.72 -8.05
N LEU A 93 -14.23 23.60 -7.39
CA LEU A 93 -13.08 23.46 -6.50
C LEU A 93 -12.02 22.51 -7.08
N PHE A 94 -10.77 22.62 -6.63
CA PHE A 94 -9.70 21.71 -7.03
C PHE A 94 -9.53 20.50 -6.10
N HIS A 95 -9.84 20.70 -4.82
CA HIS A 95 -9.64 19.81 -3.69
C HIS A 95 -8.19 19.34 -3.52
N PRO A 96 -7.24 20.25 -3.20
CA PRO A 96 -5.81 19.93 -3.14
C PRO A 96 -5.45 18.85 -2.10
N GLU A 97 -6.21 18.78 -1.01
CA GLU A 97 -5.99 17.87 0.11
C GLU A 97 -6.69 16.51 -0.03
N ASN A 98 -7.60 16.38 -1.02
CA ASN A 98 -8.24 15.09 -1.27
C ASN A 98 -7.20 14.05 -1.73
N LYS A 99 -7.42 12.80 -1.32
CA LYS A 99 -6.59 11.68 -1.76
C LYS A 99 -6.77 11.47 -3.25
N VAL A 100 -5.66 11.37 -3.97
CA VAL A 100 -5.69 11.05 -5.40
C VAL A 100 -5.87 9.54 -5.58
N THR A 101 -6.69 9.13 -6.53
CA THR A 101 -6.85 7.71 -6.90
C THR A 101 -5.74 7.27 -7.86
N ARG A 102 -5.51 5.96 -7.93
CA ARG A 102 -4.55 5.36 -8.88
C ARG A 102 -4.89 5.71 -10.33
N ALA A 103 -6.17 5.61 -10.70
CA ALA A 103 -6.68 5.99 -12.02
C ALA A 103 -6.35 7.45 -12.37
N GLU A 104 -6.61 8.37 -11.45
CA GLU A 104 -6.36 9.79 -11.67
C GLU A 104 -4.88 10.08 -11.89
N PHE A 105 -3.99 9.52 -11.08
CA PHE A 105 -2.56 9.77 -11.25
C PHE A 105 -1.98 9.15 -12.52
N ILE A 106 -2.41 7.95 -12.89
CA ILE A 106 -2.00 7.34 -14.16
C ILE A 106 -2.46 8.25 -15.31
N LYS A 107 -3.72 8.70 -15.32
CA LYS A 107 -4.21 9.65 -16.34
C LYS A 107 -3.38 10.94 -16.37
N MET A 108 -3.09 11.54 -15.21
CA MET A 108 -2.24 12.73 -15.14
C MET A 108 -0.87 12.47 -15.75
N THR A 109 -0.24 11.33 -15.43
CA THR A 109 1.09 10.98 -15.93
C THR A 109 1.07 10.73 -17.44
N VAL A 110 0.09 9.95 -17.93
CA VAL A 110 -0.09 9.66 -19.37
C VAL A 110 -0.23 10.94 -20.17
N VAL A 111 -1.06 11.88 -19.71
CA VAL A 111 -1.25 13.18 -20.37
C VAL A 111 0.01 14.03 -20.28
N ALA A 112 0.64 14.12 -19.11
CA ALA A 112 1.84 14.94 -18.91
C ALA A 112 3.03 14.47 -19.74
N MET A 113 3.10 13.15 -20.00
CA MET A 113 4.14 12.50 -20.78
C MET A 113 3.81 12.39 -22.28
N ASP A 114 2.65 12.91 -22.72
CA ASP A 114 2.16 12.88 -24.11
C ASP A 114 2.13 11.45 -24.68
N LEU A 115 1.68 10.48 -23.86
CA LEU A 115 1.60 9.07 -24.26
C LEU A 115 0.34 8.80 -25.10
N PRO A 116 0.40 7.86 -26.06
CA PRO A 116 -0.72 7.59 -26.97
C PRO A 116 -1.92 6.99 -26.23
N VAL A 117 -3.11 7.56 -26.43
CA VAL A 117 -4.37 7.09 -25.83
C VAL A 117 -5.35 6.71 -26.94
N ASN A 118 -5.80 5.45 -26.94
CA ASN A 118 -6.77 4.94 -27.90
C ASN A 118 -8.18 4.97 -27.31
N ASN A 119 -9.02 5.89 -27.81
CA ASN A 119 -10.42 6.04 -27.36
C ASN A 119 -11.42 5.20 -28.19
N ASN A 120 -10.92 4.29 -29.03
CA ASN A 120 -11.74 3.54 -30.00
C ASN A 120 -12.59 2.43 -29.37
N GLY A 121 -12.42 2.16 -28.07
CA GLY A 121 -13.23 1.22 -27.30
C GLY A 121 -14.22 1.95 -26.41
N GLN A 122 -15.50 1.60 -26.52
CA GLN A 122 -16.52 2.06 -25.58
C GLN A 122 -16.29 1.31 -24.25
N SER A 123 -15.70 1.99 -23.27
CA SER A 123 -15.54 1.48 -21.92
C SER A 123 -16.46 2.24 -20.97
N ASP A 124 -17.13 1.51 -20.08
CA ASP A 124 -17.99 2.10 -19.03
C ASP A 124 -17.20 2.97 -18.03
N LYS A 125 -15.86 2.84 -18.00
CA LYS A 125 -14.98 3.56 -17.06
C LYS A 125 -14.04 4.51 -17.80
N TRP A 126 -14.13 5.79 -17.46
CA TRP A 126 -13.38 6.89 -18.11
C TRP A 126 -11.86 6.70 -18.13
N PHE A 127 -11.30 5.99 -17.15
CA PHE A 127 -9.85 5.85 -17.01
C PHE A 127 -9.24 4.71 -17.83
N VAL A 128 -10.06 3.79 -18.38
CA VAL A 128 -9.56 2.57 -19.06
C VAL A 128 -8.58 2.87 -20.20
N PRO A 129 -8.84 3.82 -21.12
CA PRO A 129 -7.89 4.14 -22.19
C PRO A 129 -6.51 4.59 -21.68
N TYR A 130 -6.47 5.26 -20.52
CA TYR A 130 -5.23 5.73 -19.90
C TYR A 130 -4.48 4.58 -19.21
N ILE A 131 -5.20 3.66 -18.57
CA ILE A 131 -4.59 2.45 -18.00
C ILE A 131 -3.98 1.60 -19.12
N ASP A 132 -4.70 1.42 -20.22
CA ASP A 132 -4.22 0.64 -21.37
C ASP A 132 -2.98 1.28 -22.00
N SER A 133 -2.98 2.60 -22.17
CA SER A 133 -1.80 3.38 -22.59
C SER A 133 -0.62 3.18 -21.64
N ALA A 134 -0.86 3.27 -20.33
CA ALA A 134 0.18 3.09 -19.34
C ALA A 134 0.75 1.67 -19.34
N LYS A 135 -0.09 0.64 -19.57
CA LYS A 135 0.37 -0.74 -19.74
C LYS A 135 1.20 -0.91 -21.01
N SER A 136 0.72 -0.43 -22.16
CA SER A 136 1.40 -0.61 -23.45
C SER A 136 2.74 0.11 -23.54
N THR A 137 2.90 1.21 -22.80
CA THR A 137 4.14 1.99 -22.73
C THR A 137 5.10 1.53 -21.62
N GLY A 138 4.69 0.55 -20.82
CA GLY A 138 5.47 0.06 -19.67
C GLY A 138 5.50 1.01 -18.48
N LEU A 139 4.72 2.09 -18.49
CA LEU A 139 4.57 3.03 -17.38
C LEU A 139 3.96 2.32 -16.15
N TYR A 140 3.00 1.43 -16.38
CA TYR A 140 2.33 0.62 -15.36
C TYR A 140 2.45 -0.87 -15.68
N LYS A 141 2.70 -1.69 -14.65
CA LYS A 141 2.76 -3.16 -14.74
C LYS A 141 1.76 -3.79 -13.78
N GLU A 142 1.21 -4.93 -14.20
CA GLU A 142 0.32 -5.70 -13.34
C GLU A 142 1.10 -6.26 -12.14
N GLY A 143 0.58 -6.05 -10.93
CA GLY A 143 1.27 -6.36 -9.68
C GLY A 143 1.99 -5.19 -9.01
N ASP A 144 2.15 -4.03 -9.67
CA ASP A 144 2.71 -2.83 -9.01
C ASP A 144 1.88 -2.39 -7.80
N PHE A 145 0.56 -2.55 -7.90
CA PHE A 145 -0.38 -2.13 -6.87
C PHE A 145 -0.81 -3.32 -6.04
N SER A 146 -0.86 -3.14 -4.72
CA SER A 146 -1.35 -4.14 -3.74
C SER A 146 -2.74 -4.72 -4.06
N SER A 147 -3.54 -4.02 -4.88
CA SER A 147 -4.73 -4.55 -5.55
C SER A 147 -4.88 -3.88 -6.91
N GLY A 148 -5.44 -4.59 -7.91
CA GLY A 148 -5.73 -4.04 -9.24
C GLY A 148 -6.89 -3.01 -9.28
N ASP A 149 -7.40 -2.60 -8.12
CA ASP A 149 -8.47 -1.61 -8.03
C ASP A 149 -7.92 -0.19 -8.25
N MET A 150 -8.30 0.39 -9.38
CA MET A 150 -7.87 1.72 -9.83
C MET A 150 -8.58 2.87 -9.13
N THR A 151 -9.66 2.59 -8.39
CA THR A 151 -10.46 3.60 -7.68
C THR A 151 -9.96 3.88 -6.26
N LYS A 152 -9.08 3.02 -5.75
CA LYS A 152 -8.49 3.22 -4.42
C LYS A 152 -7.54 4.43 -4.38
N PRO A 153 -7.42 5.07 -3.20
CA PRO A 153 -6.36 6.04 -2.94
C PRO A 153 -4.99 5.46 -3.29
N MET A 154 -4.17 6.28 -3.94
CA MET A 154 -2.83 5.88 -4.33
C MET A 154 -1.84 6.04 -3.18
N THR A 155 -1.08 4.98 -2.90
CA THR A 155 0.01 5.01 -1.93
C THR A 155 1.22 5.75 -2.50
N ARG A 156 2.17 6.12 -1.64
CA ARG A 156 3.42 6.75 -2.06
C ARG A 156 4.28 5.79 -2.88
N LEU A 157 4.29 4.50 -2.56
CA LEU A 157 4.99 3.48 -3.34
C LEU A 157 4.37 3.28 -4.72
N ASP A 158 3.03 3.16 -4.80
CA ASP A 158 2.30 3.08 -6.08
C ASP A 158 2.67 4.27 -6.99
N MET A 159 2.67 5.49 -6.42
CA MET A 159 3.07 6.71 -7.13
C MET A 159 4.52 6.65 -7.62
N VAL A 160 5.42 6.11 -6.80
CA VAL A 160 6.85 6.01 -7.10
C VAL A 160 7.11 5.06 -8.27
N HIS A 161 6.43 3.91 -8.34
CA HIS A 161 6.58 3.00 -9.48
C HIS A 161 6.31 3.70 -10.81
N ILE A 162 5.20 4.45 -10.86
CA ILE A 162 4.80 5.23 -12.04
C ILE A 162 5.79 6.36 -12.30
N ALA A 163 6.19 7.12 -11.28
CA ALA A 163 7.07 8.28 -11.44
C ALA A 163 8.48 7.91 -11.90
N VAL A 164 9.05 6.84 -11.36
CA VAL A 164 10.38 6.33 -11.75
C VAL A 164 10.36 5.84 -13.19
N ARG A 165 9.33 5.09 -13.60
CA ARG A 165 9.23 4.66 -15.00
C ARG A 165 8.94 5.80 -15.96
N ALA A 166 8.20 6.82 -15.53
CA ALA A 166 7.96 8.00 -16.34
C ALA A 166 9.26 8.73 -16.71
N ILE A 167 10.26 8.76 -15.82
CA ILE A 167 11.59 9.32 -16.12
C ILE A 167 12.50 8.35 -16.92
N GLY A 168 12.02 7.16 -17.28
CA GLY A 168 12.76 6.17 -18.06
C GLY A 168 13.62 5.21 -17.24
N GLU A 169 13.53 5.28 -15.91
CA GLU A 169 14.28 4.42 -15.00
C GLU A 169 13.55 3.12 -14.68
N THR A 170 14.30 2.11 -14.23
CA THR A 170 13.76 0.82 -13.79
C THR A 170 14.42 0.38 -12.49
N ALA A 171 13.75 -0.49 -11.75
CA ALA A 171 14.25 -1.04 -10.48
C ALA A 171 13.85 -2.50 -10.35
N LYS A 172 14.65 -3.25 -9.59
CA LYS A 172 14.47 -4.68 -9.31
C LYS A 172 13.46 -4.97 -8.22
N ASP A 173 13.28 -4.04 -7.28
CA ASP A 173 12.42 -4.14 -6.12
C ASP A 173 11.95 -2.76 -5.63
N ASP A 174 10.99 -2.76 -4.71
CA ASP A 174 10.36 -1.55 -4.18
C ASP A 174 11.33 -0.61 -3.44
N ASN A 175 12.36 -1.15 -2.79
CA ASN A 175 13.36 -0.34 -2.11
C ASN A 175 14.22 0.41 -3.13
N GLU A 176 14.56 -0.22 -4.25
CA GLU A 176 15.31 0.41 -5.32
C GLU A 176 14.47 1.47 -6.04
N PHE A 177 13.18 1.21 -6.25
CA PHE A 177 12.23 2.21 -6.72
C PHE A 177 12.20 3.45 -5.81
N MET A 178 12.04 3.24 -4.50
CA MET A 178 12.05 4.34 -3.53
C MET A 178 13.39 5.10 -3.53
N LEU A 179 14.52 4.40 -3.61
CA LEU A 179 15.84 5.00 -3.66
C LEU A 179 16.03 5.87 -4.92
N ILE A 180 15.66 5.36 -6.10
CA ILE A 180 15.74 6.12 -7.36
C ILE A 180 14.87 7.37 -7.26
N ALA A 181 13.66 7.24 -6.72
CA ALA A 181 12.73 8.37 -6.61
C ALA A 181 13.27 9.47 -5.69
N VAL A 182 13.84 9.15 -4.53
CA VAL A 182 14.43 10.18 -3.65
C VAL A 182 15.74 10.75 -4.22
N LYS A 183 16.59 9.93 -4.87
CA LYS A 183 17.85 10.38 -5.50
C LYS A 183 17.66 11.30 -6.69
N ASN A 184 16.60 11.10 -7.46
CA ASN A 184 16.20 12.01 -8.53
C ASN A 184 15.36 13.19 -8.02
N GLY A 185 15.14 13.25 -6.70
CA GLY A 185 14.29 14.25 -6.08
C GLY A 185 12.88 14.23 -6.66
N LEU A 186 12.31 13.08 -7.00
CA LEU A 186 10.89 12.99 -7.41
C LEU A 186 9.96 13.10 -6.19
N ILE A 187 10.41 12.59 -5.04
CA ILE A 187 9.70 12.64 -3.75
C ILE A 187 10.67 13.05 -2.62
N SER A 188 10.11 13.51 -1.50
CA SER A 188 10.81 13.78 -0.23
C SER A 188 10.21 12.98 0.92
N GLY A 189 10.87 12.94 2.08
CA GLY A 189 10.36 12.24 3.27
C GLY A 189 9.23 13.00 3.99
N THR A 190 8.42 12.29 4.78
CA THR A 190 7.28 12.81 5.55
C THR A 190 7.66 13.34 6.95
N GLY A 191 8.86 13.92 7.07
CA GLY A 191 9.48 14.35 8.33
C GLY A 191 10.58 13.39 8.78
N ASN A 192 11.73 13.94 9.21
CA ASN A 192 12.96 13.19 9.50
C ASN A 192 13.39 12.21 8.38
N GLY A 193 13.04 12.52 7.12
CA GLY A 193 13.35 11.68 5.97
C GLY A 193 12.55 10.37 5.89
N LYS A 194 11.49 10.18 6.69
CA LYS A 194 10.67 8.95 6.64
C LYS A 194 10.08 8.77 5.24
N LEU A 195 10.25 7.60 4.63
CA LEU A 195 9.81 7.36 3.26
C LEU A 195 8.30 7.14 3.13
N ASP A 196 7.71 6.46 4.11
CA ASP A 196 6.26 6.24 4.26
C ASP A 196 5.60 5.62 3.01
N PRO A 197 6.04 4.44 2.53
CA PRO A 197 5.58 3.86 1.26
C PRO A 197 4.06 3.63 1.20
N ASP A 198 3.43 3.24 2.31
CA ASP A 198 1.98 3.01 2.40
C ASP A 198 1.16 4.30 2.62
N GLY A 199 1.83 5.42 2.87
CA GLY A 199 1.19 6.71 3.06
C GLY A 199 0.37 7.10 1.82
N THR A 200 -0.83 7.63 2.01
CA THR A 200 -1.70 8.04 0.90
C THR A 200 -1.36 9.44 0.42
N THR A 201 -1.35 9.63 -0.89
CA THR A 201 -0.92 10.90 -1.50
C THR A 201 -2.10 11.83 -1.81
N THR A 202 -1.95 13.13 -1.57
CA THR A 202 -2.97 14.13 -1.92
C THR A 202 -2.89 14.53 -3.39
N ARG A 203 -3.96 15.13 -3.92
CA ARG A 203 -3.99 15.65 -5.30
C ARG A 203 -2.94 16.74 -5.55
N ALA A 204 -2.69 17.62 -4.58
CA ALA A 204 -1.63 18.62 -4.67
C ALA A 204 -0.23 18.00 -4.72
N GLN A 205 0.02 16.98 -3.89
CA GLN A 205 1.27 16.23 -3.91
C GLN A 205 1.48 15.51 -5.25
N ALA A 206 0.42 14.89 -5.78
CA ALA A 206 0.45 14.23 -7.09
C ALA A 206 0.84 15.19 -8.22
N VAL A 207 0.21 16.36 -8.31
CA VAL A 207 0.57 17.37 -9.31
C VAL A 207 2.03 17.81 -9.17
N THR A 208 2.50 17.99 -7.95
CA THR A 208 3.89 18.35 -7.68
C THR A 208 4.86 17.27 -8.19
N VAL A 209 4.55 15.99 -7.98
CA VAL A 209 5.35 14.88 -8.50
C VAL A 209 5.36 14.85 -10.02
N ILE A 210 4.22 15.07 -10.69
CA ILE A 210 4.15 15.17 -12.17
C ILE A 210 5.09 16.25 -12.70
N GLN A 211 5.11 17.43 -12.08
CA GLN A 211 6.02 18.50 -12.49
C GLN A 211 7.49 18.13 -12.28
N ARG A 212 7.80 17.41 -11.20
CA ARG A 212 9.15 16.93 -10.91
C ARG A 212 9.59 15.90 -11.95
N ILE A 213 8.72 14.98 -12.36
CA ILE A 213 8.95 14.06 -13.49
C ILE A 213 9.29 14.84 -14.77
N GLN A 214 8.47 15.83 -15.14
CA GLN A 214 8.71 16.64 -16.33
C GLN A 214 10.07 17.37 -16.29
N LYS A 215 10.45 17.92 -15.12
CA LYS A 215 11.75 18.57 -14.92
C LYS A 215 12.91 17.59 -15.10
N VAL A 216 12.85 16.42 -14.45
CA VAL A 216 13.89 15.39 -14.59
C VAL A 216 14.02 14.93 -16.04
N LYS A 217 12.90 14.67 -16.74
CA LYS A 217 12.92 14.31 -18.17
C LYS A 217 13.50 15.41 -19.07
N SER A 218 13.39 16.67 -18.67
CA SER A 218 14.02 17.79 -19.38
C SER A 218 15.51 17.97 -19.08
N GLY A 219 16.11 17.07 -18.27
CA GLY A 219 17.52 17.11 -17.88
C GLY A 219 17.81 17.99 -16.67
N ILE A 220 16.79 18.45 -15.94
CA ILE A 220 16.97 19.27 -14.74
C ILE A 220 17.18 18.37 -13.52
N THR A 221 18.32 18.51 -12.86
CA THR A 221 18.59 17.90 -11.55
C THR A 221 17.79 18.62 -10.47
N LEU A 222 17.02 17.88 -9.69
CA LEU A 222 16.21 18.42 -8.60
C LEU A 222 16.96 18.36 -7.27
N PRO A 223 16.68 19.28 -6.32
CA PRO A 223 17.16 19.13 -4.95
C PRO A 223 16.54 17.89 -4.29
N VAL A 224 17.35 17.23 -3.46
CA VAL A 224 17.00 15.99 -2.76
C VAL A 224 16.89 16.20 -1.25
N ASP A 225 16.08 15.37 -0.60
CA ASP A 225 16.05 15.27 0.87
C ASP A 225 17.12 14.27 1.30
N GLU A 226 18.27 14.77 1.77
CA GLU A 226 19.42 13.93 2.14
C GLU A 226 19.09 12.88 3.21
N LYS A 227 18.18 13.19 4.16
CA LYS A 227 17.73 12.24 5.17
C LYS A 227 16.88 11.14 4.54
N ALA A 228 16.00 11.49 3.60
CA ALA A 228 15.22 10.50 2.86
C ALA A 228 16.11 9.61 1.98
N VAL A 229 17.13 10.18 1.34
CA VAL A 229 18.13 9.42 0.58
C VAL A 229 18.84 8.43 1.50
N ALA A 230 19.38 8.88 2.64
CA ALA A 230 20.05 8.02 3.60
C ALA A 230 19.13 6.90 4.12
N ASN A 231 17.87 7.21 4.42
CA ASN A 231 16.88 6.21 4.85
C ASN A 231 16.57 5.19 3.74
N ALA A 232 16.47 5.62 2.47
CA ALA A 232 16.27 4.72 1.34
C ALA A 232 17.49 3.84 1.06
N GLU A 233 18.70 4.38 1.19
CA GLU A 233 19.94 3.60 1.10
C GLU A 233 20.02 2.58 2.24
N SER A 234 19.62 2.97 3.45
CA SER A 234 19.57 2.06 4.59
C SER A 234 18.55 0.93 4.38
N ALA A 235 17.38 1.24 3.82
CA ALA A 235 16.36 0.24 3.47
C ALA A 235 16.82 -0.71 2.35
N MET A 236 17.54 -0.20 1.35
CA MET A 236 18.14 -0.99 0.27
C MET A 236 19.19 -1.97 0.76
N ASN A 237 20.01 -1.55 1.72
CA ASN A 237 21.08 -2.37 2.29
C ASN A 237 20.66 -3.16 3.53
N ALA A 238 19.38 -3.07 3.90
CA ALA A 238 18.86 -3.74 5.08
C ALA A 238 18.99 -5.25 4.94
N LYS A 239 19.61 -5.90 5.93
CA LYS A 239 19.65 -7.36 5.98
C LYS A 239 18.23 -7.88 6.19
N LYS A 240 17.84 -8.86 5.40
CA LYS A 240 16.53 -9.51 5.50
C LYS A 240 16.69 -10.93 6.04
N ASP A 241 15.66 -11.40 6.74
CA ASP A 241 15.58 -12.79 7.13
C ASP A 241 15.05 -13.68 6.00
N ALA A 242 14.87 -14.98 6.28
CA ALA A 242 14.34 -15.96 5.33
C ALA A 242 12.90 -15.65 4.86
N TRP A 243 12.19 -14.77 5.57
CA TRP A 243 10.83 -14.31 5.27
C TRP A 243 10.80 -12.93 4.60
N GLY A 244 11.96 -12.37 4.25
CA GLY A 244 12.07 -11.05 3.62
C GLY A 244 11.86 -9.87 4.58
N ARG A 245 11.79 -10.12 5.89
CA ARG A 245 11.56 -9.10 6.92
C ARG A 245 12.88 -8.43 7.29
N THR A 246 12.84 -7.13 7.54
CA THR A 246 14.04 -6.35 7.87
C THR A 246 14.58 -6.69 9.26
N ILE A 247 15.87 -7.00 9.31
CA ILE A 247 16.64 -7.15 10.53
C ILE A 247 17.18 -5.76 10.93
N ARG A 248 16.79 -5.27 12.11
CA ARG A 248 17.35 -4.04 12.65
C ARG A 248 18.69 -4.29 13.35
N THR A 249 19.62 -3.36 13.17
CA THR A 249 20.98 -3.41 13.73
C THR A 249 21.22 -2.36 14.83
N THR A 250 20.28 -1.43 15.00
CA THR A 250 20.31 -0.37 16.02
C THR A 250 19.09 -0.47 16.92
N ASN A 251 19.07 0.27 18.05
CA ASN A 251 17.98 0.22 19.04
C ASN A 251 17.61 -1.22 19.45
N LEU A 252 18.64 -2.01 19.77
CA LEU A 252 18.47 -3.43 20.10
C LEU A 252 17.94 -3.61 21.53
N PRO A 253 17.15 -4.67 21.79
CA PRO A 253 16.71 -4.99 23.15
C PRO A 253 17.90 -5.43 24.00
N LYS A 254 17.78 -5.27 25.32
CA LYS A 254 18.84 -5.60 26.29
C LYS A 254 19.29 -7.06 26.21
N ASN A 255 18.38 -7.96 25.85
CA ASN A 255 18.61 -9.39 25.69
C ASN A 255 18.78 -9.83 24.22
N ALA A 256 19.24 -8.94 23.33
CA ALA A 256 19.37 -9.25 21.90
C ALA A 256 20.16 -10.54 21.60
N LYS A 257 21.17 -10.86 22.42
CA LYS A 257 21.98 -12.09 22.31
C LYS A 257 21.19 -13.41 22.47
N ASP A 258 19.99 -13.35 23.04
CA ASP A 258 19.12 -14.51 23.22
C ASP A 258 18.40 -14.88 21.91
N TYR A 259 18.42 -14.02 20.89
CA TYR A 259 17.70 -14.19 19.63
C TYR A 259 18.64 -14.37 18.44
N VAL A 260 18.14 -14.99 17.36
CA VAL A 260 18.90 -15.17 16.11
C VAL A 260 19.23 -13.82 15.47
N TYR A 261 18.25 -12.92 15.47
CA TYR A 261 18.32 -11.53 15.04
C TYR A 261 17.12 -10.77 15.59
N ILE A 262 17.14 -9.45 15.45
CA ILE A 262 16.08 -8.55 15.90
C ILE A 262 15.40 -7.95 14.68
N LEU A 263 14.09 -8.12 14.58
CA LEU A 263 13.28 -7.62 13.47
C LEU A 263 12.88 -6.18 13.76
N GLU A 264 12.87 -5.36 12.71
CA GLU A 264 12.50 -3.95 12.80
C GLU A 264 11.05 -3.77 13.26
N GLN A 265 10.15 -4.63 12.78
CA GLN A 265 8.70 -4.55 13.02
C GLN A 265 8.27 -4.78 14.48
N TYR A 266 9.11 -5.36 15.34
CA TYR A 266 8.76 -5.69 16.72
C TYR A 266 9.47 -4.79 17.74
N PRO A 267 8.77 -4.21 18.71
CA PRO A 267 9.38 -3.35 19.71
C PRO A 267 10.29 -4.16 20.66
N ASN A 268 11.25 -3.47 21.30
CA ASN A 268 12.15 -4.09 22.29
C ASN A 268 11.38 -4.83 23.39
N GLU A 269 10.24 -4.30 23.83
CA GLU A 269 9.40 -4.91 24.86
C GLU A 269 8.96 -6.35 24.53
N MET A 270 8.67 -6.67 23.27
CA MET A 270 8.31 -8.03 22.88
C MET A 270 9.50 -8.98 23.07
N TYR A 271 10.73 -8.54 22.81
CA TYR A 271 11.94 -9.31 23.06
C TYR A 271 12.26 -9.38 24.56
N GLU A 272 12.07 -8.28 25.28
CA GLU A 272 12.38 -8.19 26.70
C GLU A 272 11.32 -8.85 27.60
N MET A 273 10.18 -9.30 27.04
CA MET A 273 9.16 -10.04 27.77
C MET A 273 9.76 -11.28 28.45
N ALA A 274 9.52 -11.41 29.75
CA ALA A 274 10.06 -12.48 30.57
C ALA A 274 9.60 -13.85 30.05
N TYR A 275 10.54 -14.78 29.92
CA TYR A 275 10.24 -16.16 29.59
C TYR A 275 9.43 -16.86 30.70
N PRO A 276 8.64 -17.89 30.37
CA PRO A 276 8.13 -18.84 31.36
C PRO A 276 9.26 -19.36 32.26
N LYS A 277 8.97 -19.63 33.54
CA LYS A 277 9.99 -20.05 34.53
C LYS A 277 10.76 -21.33 34.18
N ILE A 278 10.28 -22.11 33.21
CA ILE A 278 10.76 -23.46 32.89
C ILE A 278 11.54 -23.47 31.56
N VAL A 279 11.99 -22.32 31.06
CA VAL A 279 12.75 -22.25 29.80
C VAL A 279 14.21 -22.60 30.04
N ASP A 280 14.68 -23.66 29.38
CA ASP A 280 16.05 -24.16 29.47
C ASP A 280 16.91 -23.62 28.31
N THR A 281 16.36 -23.58 27.08
CA THR A 281 17.14 -23.21 25.89
C THR A 281 16.52 -22.02 25.14
N LYS A 282 17.34 -20.99 24.88
CA LYS A 282 16.96 -19.72 24.23
C LYS A 282 16.93 -19.82 22.69
N PRO A 283 16.23 -18.91 21.98
CA PRO A 283 16.11 -18.96 20.52
C PRO A 283 17.45 -19.00 19.77
N SER A 284 18.43 -18.19 20.18
CA SER A 284 19.76 -18.14 19.53
C SER A 284 20.51 -19.47 19.63
N LYS A 285 20.33 -20.22 20.73
CA LYS A 285 20.94 -21.53 20.91
C LYS A 285 20.19 -22.60 20.11
N LEU A 286 18.85 -22.61 20.17
CA LEU A 286 18.04 -23.56 19.41
C LEU A 286 18.28 -23.46 17.91
N ALA A 287 18.37 -22.25 17.36
CA ALA A 287 18.66 -22.06 15.94
C ALA A 287 19.99 -22.69 15.49
N GLN A 288 20.93 -22.91 16.42
CA GLN A 288 22.22 -23.56 16.15
C GLN A 288 22.21 -25.06 16.38
N THR A 289 21.37 -25.58 17.29
CA THR A 289 21.43 -26.98 17.73
C THR A 289 20.25 -27.82 17.28
N ASP A 290 19.08 -27.22 17.08
CA ASP A 290 17.83 -27.92 16.85
C ASP A 290 17.49 -28.02 15.35
N ASN A 291 17.32 -29.25 14.85
CA ASN A 291 17.06 -29.49 13.43
C ASN A 291 15.66 -29.03 12.98
N TYR A 292 14.69 -28.95 13.91
CA TYR A 292 13.35 -28.46 13.60
C TYR A 292 13.34 -26.96 13.43
N ILE A 293 14.02 -26.24 14.33
CA ILE A 293 14.12 -24.78 14.29
C ILE A 293 14.89 -24.29 13.07
N LYS A 294 15.88 -25.06 12.60
CA LYS A 294 16.62 -24.77 11.36
C LYS A 294 15.81 -25.00 10.08
N HIS A 295 14.70 -25.75 10.15
CA HIS A 295 13.92 -26.11 8.97
C HIS A 295 12.76 -25.14 8.77
N VAL A 296 12.91 -24.20 7.83
CA VAL A 296 11.91 -23.15 7.53
C VAL A 296 10.49 -23.73 7.33
N PRO A 297 10.27 -24.80 6.54
CA PRO A 297 8.93 -25.40 6.40
C PRO A 297 8.31 -25.89 7.71
N THR A 298 9.11 -26.39 8.67
CA THR A 298 8.59 -26.77 10.00
C THR A 298 8.15 -25.53 10.77
N MET A 299 8.94 -24.45 10.72
CA MET A 299 8.61 -23.19 11.38
C MET A 299 7.37 -22.53 10.80
N GLU A 300 7.17 -22.63 9.48
CA GLU A 300 5.94 -22.21 8.83
C GLU A 300 4.73 -23.03 9.27
N ALA A 301 4.88 -24.35 9.36
CA ALA A 301 3.79 -25.21 9.85
C ALA A 301 3.38 -24.87 11.29
N TRP A 302 4.35 -24.64 12.18
CA TRP A 302 4.08 -24.27 13.58
C TRP A 302 3.46 -22.88 13.70
N LYS A 303 3.99 -21.91 12.94
CA LYS A 303 3.41 -20.56 12.82
C LYS A 303 1.96 -20.66 12.38
N LYS A 304 1.70 -21.31 11.25
CA LYS A 304 0.37 -21.43 10.67
C LYS A 304 -0.63 -22.11 11.62
N ASN A 305 -0.25 -23.24 12.22
CA ASN A 305 -1.13 -23.93 13.18
C ASN A 305 -1.48 -23.04 14.39
N THR A 306 -0.51 -22.26 14.87
CA THR A 306 -0.72 -21.33 15.98
C THR A 306 -1.69 -20.21 15.60
N GLU A 307 -1.51 -19.64 14.41
CA GLU A 307 -2.36 -18.56 13.91
C GLU A 307 -3.77 -19.04 13.59
N ASP A 308 -3.94 -20.19 12.93
CA ASP A 308 -5.26 -20.76 12.62
C ASP A 308 -6.09 -20.99 13.91
N TYR A 309 -5.47 -21.57 14.94
CA TYR A 309 -6.11 -21.80 16.24
C TYR A 309 -6.57 -20.48 16.88
N TYR A 310 -5.65 -19.52 17.04
CA TYR A 310 -5.97 -18.30 17.77
C TYR A 310 -6.83 -17.33 16.97
N ASN A 311 -6.72 -17.30 15.64
CA ASN A 311 -7.64 -16.52 14.82
C ASN A 311 -9.07 -17.06 14.93
N SER A 312 -9.25 -18.38 15.03
CA SER A 312 -10.57 -18.99 15.29
C SER A 312 -11.09 -18.67 16.70
N LEU A 313 -10.22 -18.70 17.72
CA LEU A 313 -10.56 -18.42 19.11
C LEU A 313 -10.90 -16.94 19.35
N LEU A 314 -10.17 -16.02 18.72
CA LEU A 314 -10.32 -14.58 18.89
C LEU A 314 -11.48 -13.99 18.07
N ASN A 315 -11.99 -14.69 17.06
CA ASN A 315 -13.08 -14.25 16.19
C ASN A 315 -14.32 -15.13 16.36
N VAL A 316 -15.10 -14.89 17.42
CA VAL A 316 -16.38 -15.57 17.62
C VAL A 316 -17.55 -14.62 17.43
N ASN A 317 -18.63 -15.12 16.84
CA ASN A 317 -19.89 -14.39 16.72
C ASN A 317 -21.05 -15.35 17.01
N TYR A 318 -21.83 -15.03 18.03
CA TYR A 318 -22.94 -15.88 18.49
C TYR A 318 -23.96 -16.24 17.41
N LYS A 319 -24.09 -15.44 16.35
CA LYS A 319 -25.02 -15.72 15.24
C LYS A 319 -24.49 -16.78 14.28
N THR A 320 -23.17 -16.92 14.17
CA THR A 320 -22.53 -17.76 13.14
C THR A 320 -21.77 -18.96 13.72
N ILE A 321 -21.33 -18.89 14.97
CA ILE A 321 -20.62 -19.98 15.63
C ILE A 321 -21.48 -21.26 15.70
N ASN A 322 -20.86 -22.42 15.52
CA ASN A 322 -21.51 -23.73 15.51
C ASN A 322 -20.53 -24.82 15.95
N ASP A 323 -20.98 -26.08 15.99
CA ASP A 323 -20.14 -27.20 16.43
C ASP A 323 -18.93 -27.44 15.53
N LYS A 324 -18.99 -27.03 14.25
CA LYS A 324 -17.84 -27.10 13.34
C LYS A 324 -16.70 -26.21 13.81
N TRP A 325 -16.99 -25.03 14.39
CA TRP A 325 -15.95 -24.21 15.02
C TRP A 325 -15.21 -24.98 16.13
N ALA A 326 -15.93 -25.76 16.94
CA ALA A 326 -15.32 -26.56 18.00
C ALA A 326 -14.46 -27.70 17.44
N GLU A 327 -14.93 -28.36 16.38
CA GLU A 327 -14.20 -29.43 15.68
C GLU A 327 -12.93 -28.91 14.99
N ASP A 328 -13.04 -27.77 14.31
CA ASP A 328 -11.93 -27.11 13.64
C ASP A 328 -10.90 -26.64 14.70
N LEU A 329 -11.32 -25.98 15.78
CA LEU A 329 -10.43 -25.54 16.88
C LEU A 329 -9.73 -26.74 17.55
N PHE A 330 -10.46 -27.83 17.79
CA PHE A 330 -9.94 -29.06 18.37
C PHE A 330 -8.86 -29.72 17.49
N SER A 331 -8.97 -29.62 16.17
CA SER A 331 -8.01 -30.22 15.23
C SER A 331 -6.58 -29.66 15.34
N HIS A 332 -6.43 -28.48 15.94
CA HIS A 332 -5.14 -27.82 16.16
C HIS A 332 -4.48 -28.16 17.51
N PHE A 333 -5.13 -28.98 18.35
CA PHE A 333 -4.75 -29.22 19.76
C PHE A 333 -4.09 -30.60 19.97
N ASN A 334 -2.98 -30.64 20.72
CA ASN A 334 -2.16 -31.86 20.87
C ASN A 334 -2.86 -32.99 21.64
N GLN A 335 -3.71 -32.63 22.60
CA GLN A 335 -4.36 -33.58 23.50
C GLN A 335 -5.83 -33.77 23.11
N SER A 336 -6.02 -34.60 22.09
CA SER A 336 -7.31 -35.05 21.59
C SER A 336 -8.04 -35.98 22.57
N ASN A 337 -8.42 -35.47 23.73
CA ASN A 337 -9.38 -36.15 24.60
C ASN A 337 -10.81 -35.68 24.24
N VAL A 338 -11.74 -36.62 24.15
CA VAL A 338 -13.18 -36.37 23.91
C VAL A 338 -13.78 -35.33 24.85
N PHE A 339 -13.23 -35.15 26.05
CA PHE A 339 -13.69 -34.12 26.99
C PHE A 339 -13.36 -32.69 26.52
N VAL A 340 -12.23 -32.44 25.87
CA VAL A 340 -11.86 -31.11 25.37
C VAL A 340 -12.80 -30.68 24.24
N LEU A 341 -13.09 -31.58 23.30
CA LEU A 341 -14.07 -31.31 22.25
C LEU A 341 -15.46 -31.03 22.84
N LYS A 342 -15.86 -31.79 23.87
CA LYS A 342 -17.11 -31.54 24.59
C LYS A 342 -17.14 -30.16 25.23
N ASP A 343 -16.05 -29.72 25.84
CA ASP A 343 -15.94 -28.38 26.44
C ASP A 343 -15.96 -27.27 25.41
N MET A 344 -15.33 -27.46 24.24
CA MET A 344 -15.43 -26.52 23.12
C MET A 344 -16.88 -26.43 22.59
N LYS A 345 -17.60 -27.55 22.48
CA LYS A 345 -19.04 -27.55 22.11
C LYS A 345 -19.92 -26.89 23.17
N ASN A 346 -19.62 -27.08 24.46
CA ASN A 346 -20.28 -26.36 25.54
C ASN A 346 -20.02 -24.85 25.45
N TYR A 347 -18.82 -24.44 25.06
CA TYR A 347 -18.47 -23.05 24.82
C TYR A 347 -19.24 -22.44 23.64
N VAL A 348 -19.47 -23.18 22.55
CA VAL A 348 -20.35 -22.74 21.45
C VAL A 348 -21.75 -22.39 21.97
N ALA A 349 -22.33 -23.27 22.81
CA ALA A 349 -23.62 -23.01 23.44
C ALA A 349 -23.58 -21.79 24.39
N TRP A 350 -22.48 -21.60 25.12
CA TRP A 350 -22.24 -20.46 25.99
C TRP A 350 -22.18 -19.12 25.22
N VAL A 351 -21.43 -19.08 24.11
CA VAL A 351 -21.32 -17.92 23.21
C VAL A 351 -22.68 -17.53 22.66
N LYS A 352 -23.49 -18.52 22.22
CA LYS A 352 -24.88 -18.31 21.77
C LYS A 352 -25.76 -17.72 22.86
N LYS A 353 -25.75 -18.34 24.05
CA LYS A 353 -26.56 -17.93 25.19
C LYS A 353 -26.25 -16.50 25.65
N ASN A 354 -24.98 -16.11 25.64
CA ASN A 354 -24.53 -14.83 26.16
C ASN A 354 -24.24 -13.78 25.07
N LYS A 355 -24.66 -14.05 23.82
CA LYS A 355 -24.50 -13.11 22.68
C LYS A 355 -23.08 -12.56 22.53
N ILE A 356 -22.08 -13.43 22.68
CA ILE A 356 -20.67 -13.04 22.64
C ILE A 356 -20.27 -12.75 21.19
N VAL A 357 -19.64 -11.60 20.98
CA VAL A 357 -18.97 -11.24 19.72
C VAL A 357 -17.59 -10.69 20.04
N THR A 358 -16.56 -11.25 19.42
CA THR A 358 -15.18 -10.80 19.52
C THR A 358 -14.54 -10.73 18.14
N GLU A 359 -13.57 -9.86 18.02
CA GLU A 359 -12.74 -9.69 16.82
C GLU A 359 -11.28 -9.70 17.27
N GLY A 360 -10.38 -10.26 16.48
CA GLY A 360 -8.96 -10.24 16.81
C GLY A 360 -8.08 -10.96 15.81
N GLU A 361 -6.79 -10.97 16.09
CA GLU A 361 -5.78 -11.64 15.29
C GLU A 361 -4.59 -12.01 16.17
N LEU A 362 -3.86 -13.04 15.76
CA LEU A 362 -2.59 -13.41 16.35
C LEU A 362 -1.57 -13.61 15.24
N THR A 363 -0.37 -13.07 15.46
CA THR A 363 0.82 -13.31 14.65
C THR A 363 1.84 -14.09 15.47
N ALA A 364 2.23 -15.27 14.98
CA ALA A 364 3.25 -16.09 15.62
C ALA A 364 4.64 -15.81 15.04
N GLU A 365 5.65 -15.74 15.91
CA GLU A 365 7.03 -15.39 15.52
C GLU A 365 7.95 -16.61 15.42
N PRO A 366 8.18 -17.14 14.21
CA PRO A 366 8.92 -18.40 14.01
C PRO A 366 10.39 -18.31 14.42
N THR A 367 10.92 -17.11 14.66
CA THR A 367 12.31 -16.86 15.06
C THR A 367 12.46 -16.63 16.57
N MET A 368 11.34 -16.55 17.28
CA MET A 368 11.26 -16.40 18.73
C MET A 368 10.73 -17.68 19.37
N VAL A 369 11.30 -18.81 18.95
CA VAL A 369 11.00 -20.12 19.51
C VAL A 369 12.05 -20.51 20.56
N PHE A 370 11.60 -21.01 21.69
CA PHE A 370 12.45 -21.47 22.80
C PHE A 370 11.89 -22.75 23.42
N SER A 371 12.70 -23.49 24.16
CA SER A 371 12.29 -24.80 24.70
C SER A 371 12.41 -24.90 26.21
N SER A 372 11.56 -25.77 26.77
CA SER A 372 11.72 -26.36 28.09
C SER A 372 12.14 -27.81 27.89
N ASP A 373 13.42 -28.10 28.07
CA ASP A 373 13.97 -29.44 27.92
C ASP A 373 13.45 -30.35 29.05
N ARG A 374 13.13 -29.76 30.21
CA ARG A 374 12.49 -30.47 31.33
C ARG A 374 11.08 -30.96 31.04
N LEU A 375 10.33 -30.29 30.17
CA LEU A 375 8.94 -30.62 29.85
C LEU A 375 8.75 -31.10 28.40
N GLY A 376 9.80 -31.09 27.57
CA GLY A 376 9.70 -31.43 26.15
C GLY A 376 8.82 -30.47 25.32
N LEU A 377 8.63 -29.25 25.82
CA LEU A 377 7.78 -28.22 25.23
C LEU A 377 8.60 -27.23 24.42
N TYR A 378 8.08 -26.85 23.26
CA TYR A 378 8.50 -25.61 22.58
C TYR A 378 7.52 -24.51 22.94
N TYR A 379 7.98 -23.27 22.85
CA TYR A 379 7.13 -22.10 22.99
C TYR A 379 7.41 -21.19 21.81
N ILE A 380 6.35 -20.69 21.18
CA ILE A 380 6.44 -19.66 20.16
C ILE A 380 5.94 -18.34 20.74
N ARG A 381 6.76 -17.29 20.67
CA ARG A 381 6.31 -15.95 21.06
C ARG A 381 5.36 -15.41 20.01
N THR A 382 4.31 -14.73 20.46
CA THR A 382 3.23 -14.23 19.61
C THR A 382 2.91 -12.79 19.94
N LYS A 383 2.47 -12.03 18.93
CA LYS A 383 1.77 -10.75 19.08
C LYS A 383 0.29 -11.01 18.80
N PHE A 384 -0.60 -10.43 19.59
CA PHE A 384 -2.03 -10.57 19.35
C PHE A 384 -2.77 -9.26 19.60
N SER A 385 -3.94 -9.13 18.99
CA SER A 385 -4.89 -8.07 19.27
C SER A 385 -6.29 -8.64 19.37
N PHE A 386 -7.14 -8.00 20.18
CA PHE A 386 -8.54 -8.38 20.28
C PHE A 386 -9.42 -7.21 20.71
N LYS A 387 -10.70 -7.33 20.38
CA LYS A 387 -11.78 -6.44 20.81
C LYS A 387 -12.98 -7.31 21.18
N ILE A 388 -13.60 -6.99 22.31
CA ILE A 388 -14.85 -7.62 22.73
C ILE A 388 -15.99 -6.69 22.33
N THR A 389 -16.79 -7.07 21.35
CA THR A 389 -17.86 -6.24 20.78
C THR A 389 -19.15 -6.37 21.59
N SER A 390 -19.53 -7.59 21.98
CA SER A 390 -20.74 -7.81 22.80
C SER A 390 -20.62 -9.01 23.73
N TYR A 391 -21.37 -8.96 24.82
CA TYR A 391 -21.65 -10.06 25.74
C TYR A 391 -22.81 -9.66 26.67
N ASP A 392 -23.60 -10.63 27.13
CA ASP A 392 -24.58 -10.47 28.19
C ASP A 392 -23.93 -10.68 29.57
N GLN A 393 -22.98 -11.62 29.69
CA GLN A 393 -22.20 -11.88 30.91
C GLN A 393 -20.69 -11.79 30.63
N TYR A 394 -19.96 -11.03 31.46
CA TYR A 394 -18.50 -10.95 31.39
C TYR A 394 -17.85 -12.16 32.07
N LYS A 395 -17.95 -13.31 31.41
CA LYS A 395 -17.39 -14.58 31.89
C LYS A 395 -17.15 -15.48 30.69
N ASP A 396 -15.98 -16.14 30.68
CA ASP A 396 -15.60 -17.09 29.64
C ASP A 396 -15.84 -16.49 28.24
N ILE A 397 -15.31 -15.27 28.02
CA ILE A 397 -15.45 -14.55 26.74
C ILE A 397 -14.60 -15.18 25.65
N PHE A 398 -13.47 -15.76 26.05
CA PHE A 398 -12.61 -16.59 25.21
C PHE A 398 -12.54 -17.99 25.81
N PHE A 399 -12.39 -19.01 24.96
CA PHE A 399 -12.12 -20.38 25.39
C PHE A 399 -10.67 -20.51 25.88
N ASP A 400 -10.37 -19.93 27.04
CA ASP A 400 -9.04 -19.87 27.66
C ASP A 400 -9.19 -19.91 29.19
N GLU A 401 -8.52 -20.87 29.82
CA GLU A 401 -8.65 -21.14 31.26
C GLU A 401 -8.28 -19.91 32.12
N PHE A 402 -7.25 -19.15 31.71
CA PHE A 402 -6.75 -18.03 32.50
C PHE A 402 -7.53 -16.74 32.24
N PHE A 403 -8.45 -16.72 31.26
CA PHE A 403 -9.31 -15.55 31.04
C PHE A 403 -10.15 -15.24 32.28
N LYS A 404 -10.60 -16.27 33.01
CA LYS A 404 -11.39 -16.13 34.25
C LYS A 404 -10.68 -15.32 35.33
N SER A 405 -9.35 -15.31 35.32
CA SER A 405 -8.53 -14.58 36.29
C SER A 405 -8.32 -13.10 35.94
N ARG A 406 -8.73 -12.68 34.73
CA ARG A 406 -8.60 -11.30 34.25
C ARG A 406 -9.91 -10.55 34.46
N THR A 407 -9.80 -9.33 34.99
CA THR A 407 -10.96 -8.44 35.17
C THR A 407 -10.78 -7.16 34.32
N ASN A 408 -11.87 -6.73 33.67
CA ASN A 408 -12.09 -5.39 33.10
C ASN A 408 -11.56 -5.04 31.70
N PHE A 409 -11.69 -5.93 30.71
CA PHE A 409 -11.67 -5.52 29.30
C PHE A 409 -12.97 -4.81 28.90
N GLN A 410 -12.86 -3.60 28.34
CA GLN A 410 -14.00 -2.76 27.97
C GLN A 410 -14.61 -3.21 26.63
N LYS A 411 -15.94 -3.14 26.53
CA LYS A 411 -16.64 -3.38 25.25
C LYS A 411 -16.21 -2.34 24.23
N GLY A 412 -15.99 -2.77 22.98
CA GLY A 412 -15.66 -1.90 21.85
C GLY A 412 -14.23 -1.33 21.85
N VAL A 413 -13.39 -1.69 22.82
CA VAL A 413 -12.01 -1.23 22.90
C VAL A 413 -11.07 -2.31 22.37
N TRP A 414 -10.13 -1.91 21.51
CA TRP A 414 -9.04 -2.76 21.05
C TRP A 414 -7.95 -2.86 22.11
N TYR A 415 -7.49 -4.10 22.33
CA TYR A 415 -6.35 -4.43 23.15
C TYR A 415 -5.30 -5.12 22.29
N GLU A 416 -4.04 -4.88 22.58
CA GLU A 416 -2.92 -5.62 22.01
C GLU A 416 -2.04 -6.22 23.10
N GLY A 417 -1.29 -7.25 22.74
CA GLY A 417 -0.44 -7.94 23.67
C GLY A 417 0.59 -8.88 23.05
N TYR A 418 1.39 -9.45 23.93
CA TYR A 418 2.37 -10.49 23.62
C TYR A 418 2.19 -11.67 24.56
N ALA A 419 2.27 -12.89 24.03
CA ALA A 419 2.16 -14.12 24.80
C ALA A 419 3.06 -15.21 24.21
N ASP A 420 3.54 -16.09 25.09
CA ASP A 420 4.33 -17.25 24.70
C ASP A 420 3.44 -18.49 24.69
N ILE A 421 3.24 -19.08 23.51
CA ILE A 421 2.32 -20.19 23.30
C ILE A 421 3.08 -21.52 23.35
N PRO A 422 2.79 -22.42 24.31
CA PRO A 422 3.38 -23.74 24.35
C PRO A 422 2.85 -24.61 23.20
N LEU A 423 3.78 -25.35 22.58
CA LEU A 423 3.56 -26.29 21.50
C LEU A 423 4.08 -27.66 21.93
N SER A 424 3.27 -28.69 21.71
CA SER A 424 3.60 -30.07 22.05
C SER A 424 3.14 -31.07 20.97
N THR A 425 3.63 -32.30 21.03
CA THR A 425 3.15 -33.39 20.17
C THR A 425 3.11 -34.70 20.96
N ASN A 426 2.07 -35.50 20.75
CA ASN A 426 1.91 -36.86 21.26
C ASN A 426 2.18 -37.93 20.19
N VAL A 427 2.48 -37.50 18.96
CA VAL A 427 2.81 -38.37 17.82
C VAL A 427 4.24 -38.06 17.36
N GLY A 428 4.99 -39.10 16.98
CA GLY A 428 6.31 -38.93 16.37
C GLY A 428 6.18 -38.23 15.01
N GLY A 429 6.77 -37.04 14.87
CA GLY A 429 6.71 -36.25 13.64
C GLY A 429 6.92 -34.76 13.92
N SER A 430 7.95 -34.16 13.34
CA SER A 430 8.42 -32.80 13.66
C SER A 430 7.53 -31.66 13.16
N HIS A 431 6.73 -31.92 12.14
CA HIS A 431 5.82 -30.96 11.48
C HIS A 431 4.43 -30.87 12.15
N LEU A 432 4.21 -31.66 13.21
CA LEU A 432 2.89 -31.85 13.84
C LEU A 432 2.81 -31.27 15.26
N ARG A 433 3.68 -30.32 15.64
CA ARG A 433 3.52 -29.67 16.94
C ARG A 433 2.22 -28.87 16.94
N GLN A 434 1.33 -29.27 17.82
CA GLN A 434 0.01 -28.69 18.01
C GLN A 434 0.01 -27.78 19.24
N ILE A 435 -1.07 -27.03 19.41
CA ILE A 435 -1.27 -26.20 20.59
C ILE A 435 -1.33 -27.11 21.83
N ASP A 436 -0.53 -26.78 22.84
CA ASP A 436 -0.50 -27.55 24.07
C ASP A 436 -1.73 -27.31 24.95
N GLY A 437 -2.07 -28.31 25.77
CA GLY A 437 -3.10 -28.28 26.81
C GLY A 437 -3.13 -27.00 27.66
N GLN A 438 -1.95 -26.46 27.94
CA GLN A 438 -1.74 -25.34 28.85
C GLN A 438 -1.61 -23.98 28.14
N ALA A 439 -1.88 -23.93 26.84
CA ALA A 439 -1.77 -22.71 26.07
C ALA A 439 -2.79 -21.67 26.52
N SER A 440 -2.32 -20.42 26.65
CA SER A 440 -3.15 -19.32 27.08
C SER A 440 -2.57 -17.98 26.64
N LEU A 441 -3.44 -17.10 26.14
CA LEU A 441 -3.11 -15.69 25.91
C LEU A 441 -3.16 -14.87 27.20
N PHE A 442 -3.81 -15.37 28.25
CA PHE A 442 -4.17 -14.59 29.44
C PHE A 442 -3.37 -14.93 30.71
N ARG A 443 -2.42 -15.88 30.64
CA ARG A 443 -1.49 -16.20 31.73
C ARG A 443 -0.66 -14.96 32.14
N LEU A 444 -0.26 -14.86 33.42
CA LEU A 444 0.41 -13.68 33.99
C LEU A 444 1.78 -13.32 33.36
N THR A 445 2.35 -14.18 32.51
CA THR A 445 3.59 -13.92 31.79
C THR A 445 3.39 -13.13 30.49
N ASN A 446 2.15 -12.73 30.18
CA ASN A 446 1.84 -11.94 29.01
C ASN A 446 2.02 -10.43 29.23
N ILE A 447 1.90 -9.68 28.15
CA ILE A 447 1.67 -8.24 28.16
C ILE A 447 0.34 -8.00 27.48
N ILE A 448 -0.57 -7.23 28.09
CA ILE A 448 -1.82 -6.79 27.46
C ILE A 448 -2.06 -5.33 27.82
N ARG A 449 -2.37 -4.49 26.83
CA ARG A 449 -2.71 -3.07 26.99
C ARG A 449 -3.78 -2.64 26.00
N LYS A 450 -4.40 -1.49 26.27
CA LYS A 450 -5.29 -0.84 25.29
C LYS A 450 -4.45 -0.35 24.11
N MET A 451 -4.98 -0.48 22.90
CA MET A 451 -4.46 0.22 21.73
C MET A 451 -4.86 1.70 21.82
N ASN A 452 -3.90 2.59 21.59
CA ASN A 452 -4.13 4.04 21.62
C ASN A 452 -4.73 4.56 20.31
#